data_AF-A0A7V8Z6A8-F1
#
_entry.id   AF-A0A7V8Z6A8-F1
#
_cell.length_a   1.000
_cell.length_b   1.000
_cell.length_c   1.000
_cell.angle_alpha   90.00
_cell.angle_beta   90.00
_cell.angle_gamma   90.00
#
_symmetry.space_group_name_H-M   'P 1'
#
loop_
_entity.id
_entity.type
_entity.pdbx_description
1 polymer ?
#
loop_
_entity_poly.entity_id
_entity_poly.type
_entity_poly.pdbx_seq_one_letter_code
_entity_poly.pdbx_strand_id
1 'polypeptide(L)'
;MPTGSRFLVPVGDVLRHPGRTRAIHIETPVDWSNEEFAVLLQPPLGADIDLTAVPGGIVVRGPVEVVVRATCGRCLRQWDEAR
;
A
#
# COMPACT_ATOMS: atom_id res chain seq x y z
N MET A 1 -12.79 10.11 15.70
CA MET A 1 -12.09 10.84 14.60
C MET A 1 -11.89 9.82 13.48
N PRO A 2 -12.16 10.09 12.19
CA PRO A 2 -11.75 9.13 11.18
C PRO A 2 -10.23 9.21 11.02
N THR A 3 -9.58 8.18 11.56
CA THR A 3 -8.18 7.79 11.45
C THR A 3 -7.92 7.21 10.05
N GLY A 4 -6.75 7.48 9.48
CA GLY A 4 -6.30 6.90 8.20
C GLY A 4 -6.28 7.90 7.04
N SER A 5 -5.08 8.19 6.54
CA SER A 5 -4.90 8.74 5.19
C SER A 5 -5.68 7.87 4.21
N ARG A 6 -6.59 8.48 3.46
CA ARG A 6 -7.32 7.76 2.41
C ARG A 6 -6.35 7.60 1.24
N PHE A 7 -5.67 6.46 1.20
CA PHE A 7 -5.00 5.97 0.00
C PHE A 7 -6.04 5.88 -1.13
N LEU A 8 -5.98 6.82 -2.08
CA LEU A 8 -6.94 6.94 -3.17
C LEU A 8 -6.21 7.08 -4.49
N VAL A 9 -6.51 6.17 -5.42
CA VAL A 9 -5.98 6.19 -6.78
C VAL A 9 -7.12 6.43 -7.76
N PRO A 10 -7.13 7.55 -8.51
CA PRO A 10 -8.14 7.78 -9.53
C PRO A 10 -7.88 6.88 -10.75
N VAL A 11 -8.93 6.18 -11.18
CA VAL A 11 -8.86 5.14 -12.23
C VAL A 11 -9.69 5.43 -13.48
N GLY A 12 -10.37 6.58 -13.54
CA GLY A 12 -11.33 6.89 -14.60
C GLY A 12 -10.72 6.94 -16.01
N ASP A 13 -9.43 7.22 -16.11
CA ASP A 13 -8.66 7.23 -17.36
C ASP A 13 -8.28 5.82 -17.85
N VAL A 14 -8.02 4.91 -16.92
CA VAL A 14 -7.70 3.48 -17.17
C VAL A 14 -8.94 2.75 -17.71
N LEU A 15 -10.11 3.02 -17.11
CA LEU A 15 -11.38 2.38 -17.51
C LEU A 15 -11.84 2.74 -18.93
N ARG A 16 -11.42 3.89 -19.47
CA ARG A 16 -11.80 4.32 -20.84
C ARG A 16 -11.16 3.47 -21.93
N HIS A 17 -10.13 2.68 -21.61
CA HIS A 17 -9.34 1.93 -22.59
C HIS A 17 -9.08 0.51 -22.10
N PRO A 18 -10.00 -0.45 -22.31
CA PRO A 18 -9.82 -1.83 -21.89
C PRO A 18 -8.49 -2.41 -22.38
N GLY A 19 -7.75 -3.09 -21.50
CA GLY A 19 -6.41 -3.62 -21.79
C GLY A 19 -5.26 -2.61 -21.70
N ARG A 20 -5.54 -1.32 -21.46
CA ARG A 20 -4.49 -0.33 -21.18
C ARG A 20 -3.94 -0.55 -19.77
N THR A 21 -2.61 -0.52 -19.67
CA THR A 21 -1.89 -0.49 -18.42
C THR A 21 -1.39 0.93 -18.13
N ARG A 22 -1.51 1.36 -16.87
CA ARG A 22 -0.98 2.63 -16.35
C ARG A 22 -0.12 2.36 -15.13
N ALA A 23 1.18 2.65 -15.24
CA ALA A 23 2.08 2.69 -14.11
C ALA A 23 1.81 3.93 -13.26
N ILE A 24 1.84 3.77 -11.93
CA ILE A 24 1.81 4.86 -10.96
C ILE A 24 2.82 4.59 -9.85
N HIS A 25 3.44 5.67 -9.38
CA HIS A 25 4.29 5.68 -8.21
C HIS A 25 3.55 6.38 -7.07
N ILE A 26 3.67 5.84 -5.85
CA ILE A 26 2.98 6.33 -4.67
C ILE A 26 3.95 6.39 -3.50
N GLU A 27 3.95 7.54 -2.81
CA GLU A 27 4.54 7.70 -1.49
C GLU A 27 3.46 8.31 -0.59
N THR A 28 3.02 7.58 0.43
CA THR A 28 2.05 8.12 1.38
C THR A 28 2.24 7.56 2.77
N PRO A 29 2.10 8.39 3.83
CA PRO A 29 1.97 7.85 5.18
C PRO A 29 0.70 7.02 5.27
N VAL A 30 0.75 5.89 5.95
CA VAL A 30 -0.40 5.04 6.25
C VAL A 30 -0.41 4.69 7.73
N ASP A 31 -1.59 4.74 8.34
CA ASP A 31 -1.80 4.37 9.74
C ASP A 31 -2.37 2.95 9.79
N TRP A 32 -1.53 1.98 9.47
CA TRP A 32 -1.89 0.57 9.41
C TRP A 32 -1.22 -0.20 10.54
N SER A 33 -2.02 -0.85 11.38
CA SER A 33 -1.50 -1.66 12.48
C SER A 33 -2.43 -2.82 12.82
N ASN A 34 -1.86 -3.89 13.35
CA ASN A 34 -2.55 -4.96 14.04
C ASN A 34 -1.77 -5.30 15.34
N GLU A 35 -2.10 -6.42 15.98
CA GLU A 35 -1.46 -6.81 17.25
C GLU A 35 0.04 -7.14 17.12
N GLU A 36 0.49 -7.54 15.93
CA GLU A 36 1.85 -8.02 15.70
C GLU A 36 2.71 -7.00 14.95
N PHE A 37 2.11 -6.08 14.19
CA PHE A 37 2.82 -5.12 13.32
C PHE A 37 2.15 -3.75 13.31
N ALA A 38 2.96 -2.70 13.23
CA ALA A 38 2.52 -1.36 12.91
C ALA A 38 3.40 -0.78 11.80
N VAL A 39 2.80 -0.25 10.74
CA VAL A 39 3.52 0.48 9.69
C VAL A 39 4.05 1.79 10.28
N LEU A 40 5.34 2.08 10.08
CA LEU A 40 5.91 3.36 10.46
C LEU A 40 5.39 4.45 9.52
N LEU A 41 5.03 5.60 10.07
CA LEU A 41 4.63 6.76 9.27
C LEU A 41 5.80 7.34 8.46
N GLN A 42 7.04 7.09 8.90
CA GLN A 42 8.26 7.51 8.25
C GLN A 42 9.31 6.37 8.32
N PRO A 43 9.90 5.96 7.19
CA PRO A 43 9.57 6.37 5.83
C PRO A 43 8.11 6.01 5.45
N PRO A 44 7.46 6.79 4.57
CA PRO A 44 6.11 6.48 4.12
C PRO A 44 6.08 5.17 3.34
N LEU A 45 4.89 4.60 3.16
CA LEU A 45 4.69 3.47 2.26
C LEU A 45 5.01 3.92 0.83
N GLY A 46 5.92 3.21 0.17
CA GLY A 46 6.27 3.35 -1.23
C GLY A 46 5.60 2.27 -2.06
N ALA A 47 5.12 2.59 -3.26
CA ALA A 47 4.59 1.58 -4.18
C ALA A 47 4.76 1.98 -5.64
N ASP A 48 5.28 1.06 -6.44
CA ASP A 48 5.30 1.15 -7.90
C ASP A 48 4.31 0.13 -8.45
N ILE A 49 3.14 0.59 -8.90
CA ILE A 49 2.06 -0.31 -9.32
C ILE A 49 1.53 0.00 -10.71
N ASP A 50 1.21 -1.07 -11.43
CA ASP A 50 0.51 -1.08 -12.70
C ASP A 50 -0.98 -1.30 -12.49
N LEU A 51 -1.78 -0.43 -13.08
CA LEU A 51 -3.23 -0.53 -13.16
C LEU A 51 -3.64 -0.99 -14.56
N THR A 52 -4.29 -2.14 -14.67
CA THR A 52 -4.80 -2.64 -15.95
C THR A 52 -6.31 -2.79 -15.90
N ALA A 53 -7.02 -2.17 -16.85
CA ALA A 53 -8.46 -2.38 -17.02
C ALA A 53 -8.74 -3.79 -17.56
N VAL A 54 -9.59 -4.54 -16.85
CA VAL A 54 -10.07 -5.87 -17.24
C VAL A 54 -11.59 -5.88 -17.33
N PRO A 55 -12.22 -6.84 -18.02
CA PRO A 55 -13.67 -6.99 -17.98
C PRO A 55 -14.16 -7.10 -16.53
N GLY A 56 -15.03 -6.18 -16.12
CA GLY A 56 -15.60 -6.15 -14.77
C GLY A 56 -14.73 -5.53 -13.67
N GLY A 57 -13.55 -4.96 -13.98
CA GLY A 57 -12.74 -4.32 -12.93
C GLY A 57 -11.36 -3.83 -13.35
N ILE A 58 -10.49 -3.70 -12.35
CA ILE A 58 -9.10 -3.25 -12.50
C ILE A 58 -8.20 -4.21 -11.74
N VAL A 59 -7.15 -4.68 -12.42
CA VAL A 59 -6.08 -5.43 -11.79
C VAL A 59 -4.98 -4.45 -11.40
N VAL A 60 -4.53 -4.54 -10.14
CA VAL A 60 -3.41 -3.77 -9.59
C VAL A 60 -2.26 -4.72 -9.30
N ARG A 61 -1.05 -4.42 -9.79
CA ARG A 61 0.15 -5.26 -9.57
C ARG A 61 1.39 -4.40 -9.41
N GLY A 62 2.26 -4.78 -8.49
CA GLY A 62 3.58 -4.17 -8.35
C GLY A 62 4.12 -4.29 -6.94
N PRO A 63 5.41 -3.97 -6.73
CA PRO A 63 6.00 -3.95 -5.40
C PRO A 63 5.41 -2.85 -4.52
N VAL A 64 5.37 -3.15 -3.23
CA VAL A 64 5.06 -2.21 -2.16
C VAL A 64 6.18 -2.33 -1.15
N GLU A 65 6.76 -1.20 -0.78
CA GLU A 65 7.85 -1.10 0.18
C GLU A 65 7.37 -0.36 1.42
N VAL A 66 7.67 -0.90 2.59
CA VAL A 66 7.25 -0.32 3.86
C VAL A 66 8.21 -0.67 4.98
N VAL A 67 8.32 0.20 5.98
CA VAL A 67 8.97 -0.16 7.24
C VAL A 67 7.91 -0.42 8.29
N VAL A 68 7.98 -1.58 8.94
CA VAL A 68 7.06 -1.98 10.01
C VAL A 68 7.80 -2.12 11.32
N ARG A 69 7.16 -1.71 12.41
CA ARG A 69 7.50 -2.13 13.77
C ARG A 69 6.79 -3.44 14.06
N ALA A 70 7.55 -4.52 14.13
CA ALA A 70 7.07 -5.85 14.46
C ALA A 70 7.17 -6.11 15.97
N THR A 71 6.29 -6.96 16.49
CA THR A 71 6.29 -7.46 17.87
C THR A 71 6.28 -8.98 17.85
N CYS A 72 7.21 -9.60 18.57
CA CYS A 72 7.25 -11.07 18.68
C CYS A 72 6.09 -11.56 19.55
N GLY A 73 5.20 -12.38 19.01
CA GLY A 73 4.10 -12.99 19.78
C GLY A 73 4.53 -13.94 20.91
N ARG A 74 5.83 -14.24 21.06
CA ARG A 74 6.36 -15.12 22.14
C ARG A 74 7.04 -14.34 23.26
N CYS A 75 7.98 -13.46 22.91
CA CYS A 75 8.81 -12.74 23.89
C CYS A 75 8.48 -11.24 23.97
N LEU A 76 7.53 -10.77 23.16
CA LEU A 76 7.08 -9.37 23.08
C LEU A 76 8.17 -8.35 22.71
N ARG A 77 9.35 -8.82 22.29
CA ARG A 77 10.39 -7.95 21.77
C ARG A 77 9.90 -7.27 20.50
N GLN A 78 10.25 -5.98 20.35
CA GLN A 78 9.95 -5.20 19.16
C GLN A 78 11.21 -4.97 18.32
N TRP A 79 11.04 -4.90 17.01
CA TRP A 79 12.08 -4.50 16.06
C TRP A 79 11.46 -3.84 14.83
N ASP A 80 12.25 -3.04 14.14
CA ASP A 80 11.85 -2.43 12.87
C ASP A 80 12.40 -3.29 11.72
N GLU A 81 11.56 -3.54 10.71
CA GLU A 81 11.86 -4.39 9.55
C GLU A 81 11.37 -3.71 8.27
N ALA A 82 12.22 -3.68 7.24
CA ALA A 82 11.83 -3.26 5.90
C ALA A 82 11.24 -4.46 5.14
N ARG A 83 10.12 -4.25 4.47
CA ARG A 83 9.33 -5.25 3.75
C ARG A 83 9.06 -4.84 2.32
#